data_AF-A0A7W7L8Y2-F1
#
_entry.id   AF-A0A7W7L8Y2-F1
#
_cell.length_a   1.000
_cell.length_b   1.000
_cell.length_c   1.000
_cell.angle_alpha   90.00
_cell.angle_beta   90.00
_cell.angle_gamma   90.00
#
_symmetry.space_group_name_H-M   'P 1'
#
loop_
_entity.id
_entity.type
_entity.pdbx_description
1 polymer ?
#
loop_
_entity_poly.entity_id
_entity_poly.type
_entity_poly.pdbx_seq_one_letter_code
_entity_poly.pdbx_strand_id
1 'polypeptide(L)' 'MLRNALEPWHILVVVLAVVVLFGSKKLPDTARALGKSMRILKSEARAMRSDGADAAGTAASAEAAAPGSPADSRR' A
#
# COMPACT_ATOMS: atom_id res chain seq x y z
N MET A 1 -10.69 -13.96 31.51
CA MET A 1 -11.24 -12.59 31.61
C MET A 1 -10.85 -11.67 30.44
N LEU A 2 -10.22 -12.17 29.36
CA LEU A 2 -9.79 -11.38 28.19
C LEU A 2 -10.65 -11.59 26.93
N ARG A 3 -11.85 -12.17 27.06
CA ARG A 3 -12.61 -12.70 25.92
C ARG A 3 -13.61 -11.72 25.27
N ASN A 4 -13.83 -10.55 25.87
CA ASN A 4 -14.80 -9.55 25.41
C ASN A 4 -14.16 -8.26 24.85
N ALA A 5 -12.82 -8.15 24.85
CA ALA A 5 -12.12 -6.93 24.43
C ALA A 5 -12.07 -6.74 22.90
N LEU A 6 -12.57 -7.70 22.14
CA LEU A 6 -12.59 -7.71 20.67
C LEU A 6 -13.99 -8.05 20.15
N GLU A 7 -15.06 -7.69 20.87
CA GLU A 7 -16.37 -7.74 20.22
C GLU A 7 -16.33 -6.81 19.02
N PRO A 8 -16.59 -7.31 17.79
CA PRO A 8 -16.52 -6.53 16.55
C PRO A 8 -17.31 -5.21 16.62
N TRP A 9 -18.30 -5.17 17.50
CA TRP A 9 -19.10 -4.01 17.83
C TRP A 9 -18.29 -2.80 18.31
N HIS A 10 -17.30 -2.98 19.18
CA HIS A 10 -16.49 -1.87 19.70
C HIS A 10 -15.63 -1.24 18.61
N ILE A 11 -15.06 -2.07 17.73
CA ILE A 11 -14.28 -1.60 16.58
C ILE A 11 -15.18 -0.80 15.64
N LEU A 12 -16.43 -1.24 15.42
CA LEU A 12 -17.39 -0.50 14.60
C LEU A 12 -17.67 0.90 15.18
N VAL A 13 -17.87 1.01 16.50
CA VAL A 13 -18.08 2.29 17.19
C VAL A 13 -16.84 3.19 17.09
N VAL A 14 -15.65 2.65 17.27
CA VAL A 14 -14.39 3.41 17.15
C VAL A 14 -14.20 3.91 15.73
N VAL A 15 -14.39 3.06 14.72
CA VAL A 15 -14.30 3.45 13.30
C VAL A 15 -15.32 4.54 12.99
N LEU A 16 -16.55 4.41 13.48
CA LEU A 16 -17.58 5.42 13.30
C LEU A 16 -17.18 6.76 13.94
N ALA A 17 -16.66 6.73 15.17
CA ALA A 17 -16.16 7.92 15.86
C ALA A 17 -15.02 8.60 15.08
N VAL A 18 -14.06 7.84 14.56
CA VAL A 18 -12.97 8.38 13.73
C VAL A 18 -13.52 8.99 12.44
N VAL A 19 -14.49 8.36 11.78
CA VAL A 19 -15.15 8.92 10.57
C VAL A 19 -15.87 10.22 10.87
N VAL A 20 -16.52 10.34 12.03
CA VAL A 20 -17.21 11.59 12.44
C VAL A 20 -16.20 12.70 12.76
N LEU A 21 -15.11 12.41 13.48
CA LEU A 21 -14.10 13.40 13.86
C LEU A 21 -13.25 13.87 12.67
N PHE A 22 -12.81 12.93 11.82
CA PHE A 22 -11.91 13.24 10.70
C PHE A 22 -12.68 13.55 9.40
N GLY A 23 -13.91 13.08 9.27
CA GLY A 23 -14.71 13.20 8.06
C GLY A 23 -14.40 12.11 7.02
N SER A 24 -15.43 11.76 6.22
CA SER A 24 -15.40 10.66 5.26
C SER A 24 -14.35 10.79 4.15
N LYS A 25 -13.90 12.01 3.82
CA LYS A 25 -12.88 12.24 2.77
C LYS A 25 -11.45 12.25 3.30
N LYS A 26 -11.21 12.61 4.56
CA LYS A 26 -9.85 12.75 5.11
C LYS A 26 -9.27 11.42 5.56
N LEU A 27 -10.08 10.54 6.14
CA LEU A 27 -9.67 9.20 6.56
C LEU A 27 -9.06 8.38 5.41
N PRO A 28 -9.73 8.22 4.24
CA PRO A 28 -9.15 7.47 3.12
C PRO A 28 -8.00 8.22 2.44
N ASP A 29 -8.02 9.55 2.43
CA ASP A 29 -6.96 10.36 1.82
C ASP A 29 -5.66 10.26 2.63
N THR A 30 -5.72 10.41 3.95
CA THR A 30 -4.58 10.23 4.86
C THR A 30 -4.07 8.79 4.83
N ALA A 31 -4.96 7.79 4.81
CA ALA A 31 -4.55 6.39 4.66
C ALA A 31 -3.87 6.12 3.30
N ARG A 32 -4.32 6.74 2.21
CA ARG A 32 -3.68 6.64 0.88
C ARG A 32 -2.31 7.33 0.86
N ALA A 33 -2.19 8.52 1.46
CA ALA A 33 -0.94 9.25 1.57
C ALA A 33 0.09 8.47 2.41
N LEU A 34 -0.33 7.96 3.58
CA LEU A 34 0.49 7.09 4.43
C LEU A 34 0.85 5.78 3.73
N GLY A 35 -0.08 5.14 3.03
CA GLY A 35 0.19 3.91 2.28
C GLY A 35 1.21 4.10 1.16
N LYS A 36 1.18 5.25 0.48
CA LYS A 36 2.16 5.62 -0.54
C LYS A 36 3.56 5.83 0.07
N SER A 37 3.65 6.50 1.23
CA SER A 37 4.91 6.64 1.98
C SER A 37 5.42 5.29 2.53
N MET A 38 4.53 4.46 3.07
CA MET A 38 4.86 3.13 3.58
C MET A 38 5.33 2.20 2.48
N ARG A 39 4.82 2.32 1.24
CA ARG A 39 5.28 1.51 0.11
C ARG A 39 6.73 1.82 -0.25
N ILE A 40 7.12 3.09 -0.25
CA ILE A 40 8.50 3.53 -0.52
C ILE A 40 9.42 3.02 0.60
N LEU A 41 9.05 3.28 1.86
CA LEU A 41 9.82 2.80 2.99
C LEU A 41 9.89 1.26 3.03
N LYS A 42 8.82 0.57 2.62
CA LYS A 42 8.81 -0.90 2.53
C LYS A 42 9.66 -1.41 1.38
N SER A 43 9.73 -0.74 0.23
CA SER A 43 10.67 -1.12 -0.84
C SER A 43 12.11 -0.92 -0.42
N GLU A 44 12.43 0.18 0.26
CA GLU A 44 13.78 0.46 0.78
C GLU A 44 14.15 -0.51 1.91
N ALA A 45 13.26 -0.70 2.88
CA ALA A 45 13.47 -1.68 3.96
C ALA A 45 13.54 -3.13 3.43
N ARG A 46 12.82 -3.45 2.34
CA ARG A 46 12.92 -4.75 1.69
C ARG A 46 14.25 -4.89 0.96
N ALA A 47 14.76 -3.86 0.27
CA ALA A 47 16.09 -3.90 -0.34
C ALA A 47 17.16 -4.18 0.72
N MET A 48 17.13 -3.46 1.86
CA MET A 48 18.04 -3.71 2.98
C MET A 48 17.90 -5.11 3.59
N ARG A 49 16.69 -5.69 3.61
CA ARG A 49 16.44 -7.07 4.08
C ARG A 49 16.85 -8.12 3.04
N SER A 50 16.69 -7.80 1.76
CA SER A 50 16.87 -8.70 0.60
C SER A 50 18.32 -8.73 0.12
N ASP A 51 19.12 -7.70 0.38
CA ASP A 51 20.58 -7.70 0.16
C ASP A 51 21.29 -8.78 1.00
N GLY A 52 20.61 -9.37 2.00
CA GLY A 52 21.06 -10.56 2.72
C GLY A 52 20.51 -11.90 2.21
N ALA A 53 19.60 -11.94 1.21
CA ALA A 53 18.89 -13.17 0.83
C ALA A 53 18.63 -13.40 -0.67
N ASP A 54 18.34 -12.39 -1.51
CA ASP A 54 17.72 -12.65 -2.81
C ASP A 54 18.10 -11.63 -3.90
N ALA A 55 19.18 -11.91 -4.63
CA ALA A 55 19.43 -11.36 -5.97
C ALA A 55 18.49 -11.95 -7.06
N ALA A 56 17.51 -12.78 -6.69
CA ALA A 56 16.73 -13.61 -7.64
C ALA A 56 15.38 -13.04 -8.09
N GLY A 57 14.92 -11.90 -7.56
CA GLY A 57 13.57 -11.36 -7.86
C GLY A 57 13.48 -10.35 -9.02
N THR A 58 14.61 -9.90 -9.56
CA THR A 58 14.69 -8.74 -10.48
C THR A 58 14.08 -8.99 -11.87
N ALA A 59 13.80 -10.24 -12.25
CA ALA A 59 13.22 -10.55 -13.56
C ALA A 59 11.71 -10.26 -13.70
N ALA A 60 10.96 -10.05 -12.61
CA ALA A 60 9.49 -9.94 -12.69
C ALA A 60 8.94 -8.51 -12.92
N SER A 61 9.80 -7.49 -13.03
CA SER A 61 9.36 -6.09 -13.23
C SER A 61 9.80 -5.46 -14.55
N ALA A 62 10.50 -6.19 -15.41
CA ALA A 62 10.78 -5.74 -16.78
C ALA A 62 9.57 -5.91 -17.73
N GLU A 63 8.57 -6.72 -17.37
CA GLU A 63 7.41 -7.08 -18.22
C GLU A 63 6.14 -6.23 -17.96
N ALA A 64 6.27 -5.03 -17.40
CA ALA A 64 5.12 -4.13 -17.19
C ALA A 64 5.38 -2.68 -17.66
N ALA A 65 6.44 -2.47 -18.45
CA ALA A 65 6.84 -1.15 -18.96
C ALA A 65 7.02 -1.15 -20.49
N ALA A 66 5.99 -1.53 -21.24
CA ALA A 66 5.81 -1.07 -22.62
C ALA A 66 4.37 -1.31 -23.13
N PRO A 67 3.38 -0.46 -22.81
CA PRO A 67 2.22 -0.34 -23.69
C PRO A 67 2.68 0.43 -24.94
N GLY A 68 2.59 -0.24 -26.09
CA GLY A 68 3.11 0.21 -27.37
C GLY A 68 2.70 1.61 -27.78
N SER A 69 3.67 2.37 -28.29
CA SER A 69 3.42 3.44 -29.26
C SER A 69 3.46 2.82 -30.66
N PRO A 70 2.33 2.69 -31.38
CA PRO A 70 2.35 2.45 -32.81
C PRO A 70 2.64 3.80 -33.48
N ALA A 71 3.91 4.19 -33.48
CA ALA A 71 4.38 5.38 -34.18
C ALA A 71 5.70 5.07 -34.89
N ASP A 72 5.76 3.92 -35.57
CA ASP A 72 6.74 3.64 -36.61
C ASP A 72 6.01 3.17 -37.87
N SER A 73 5.14 4.05 -38.37
CA SER A 73 4.72 4.04 -39.76
C SER A 73 5.72 4.89 -40.57
N ARG A 74 7.01 4.51 -40.50
CA ARG A 74 8.05 4.91 -41.46
C ARG A 74 7.97 3.93 -42.63
N ARG A 75 7.66 4.41 -43.83
CA ARG A 75 8.58 4.98 -44.82
C ARG A 75 9.29 3.91 -45.62
#